data_AF-A0A3C0WZF6-F1
#
_entry.id   AF-A0A3C0WZF6-F1
#
_cell.length_a   1.000
_cell.length_b   1.000
_cell.length_c   1.000
_cell.angle_alpha   90.00
_cell.angle_beta   90.00
_cell.angle_gamma   90.00
#
_symmetry.space_group_name_H-M   'P 1'
#
loop_
_entity.id
_entity.type
_entity.pdbx_description
1 polymer ?
#
loop_
_entity_poly.entity_id
_entity_poly.type
_entity_poly.pdbx_seq_one_letter_code
_entity_poly.pdbx_strand_id
1 'polypeptide(L)'
;MLNYEKLSDNISEQIKKDRKRDNLSAFGFNEENVLRRDNERDKATAIRTAFIRDTDKIIHCPYFNRYADKTQVFSFYKNDDITHRILHVQLVSRIARTIGKALGLNLDLIEAIALGHDIGHTPFGHEGENFLDELLFSHTGRHFSHNIQSVRVLDKIFPYNITLQTLNGIAAHDGEMELSEYHPKPLDSFAEFDMQIEACFADKKNVRKLVPATLE
;
A
#
# COMPACT_ATOMS: atom_id res chain seq x y z
N MET A 1 13.72 -15.27 -25.65
CA MET A 1 14.46 -14.74 -24.47
C MET A 1 13.74 -13.51 -23.98
N LEU A 2 13.69 -13.29 -22.67
CA LEU A 2 13.17 -12.04 -22.10
C LEU A 2 14.19 -10.92 -22.34
N ASN A 3 13.75 -9.79 -22.88
CA ASN A 3 14.57 -8.59 -23.04
C ASN A 3 14.40 -7.71 -21.81
N TYR A 4 15.50 -7.39 -21.14
CA TYR A 4 15.52 -6.49 -19.99
C TYR A 4 16.13 -5.15 -20.40
N GLU A 5 15.42 -4.07 -20.11
CA GLU A 5 15.98 -2.72 -20.24
C GLU A 5 17.13 -2.53 -19.24
N LYS A 6 18.12 -1.73 -19.63
CA LYS A 6 19.29 -1.43 -18.80
C LYS A 6 19.30 0.05 -18.45
N LEU A 7 19.58 0.32 -17.18
CA LEU A 7 19.93 1.66 -16.73
C LEU A 7 21.30 2.06 -17.31
N SER A 8 21.57 3.36 -17.36
CA SER A 8 22.90 3.85 -17.78
C SER A 8 24.00 3.32 -16.86
N ASP A 9 25.22 3.19 -17.38
CA ASP A 9 26.36 2.66 -16.63
C ASP A 9 26.65 3.51 -15.37
N ASN A 10 26.52 4.83 -15.47
CA ASN A 10 26.70 5.74 -14.34
C ASN A 10 25.71 5.46 -13.20
N ILE A 11 24.41 5.37 -13.51
CA ILE A 11 23.37 5.06 -12.53
C ILE A 11 23.60 3.66 -11.94
N SER A 12 23.95 2.69 -12.78
CA SER A 12 24.22 1.32 -12.36
C SER A 12 25.39 1.23 -11.37
N GLU A 13 26.48 1.95 -11.63
CA GLU A 13 27.63 2.01 -10.71
C GLU A 13 27.29 2.75 -9.41
N GLN A 14 26.47 3.80 -9.48
CA GLN A 14 26.00 4.49 -8.28
C GLN A 14 25.16 3.57 -7.38
N ILE A 15 24.17 2.87 -7.94
CA ILE A 15 23.36 1.88 -7.20
C ILE A 15 24.23 0.79 -6.56
N LYS A 16 25.25 0.29 -7.29
CA LYS A 16 26.19 -0.70 -6.75
C LYS A 16 27.00 -0.17 -5.57
N LYS A 17 27.42 1.11 -5.62
CA LYS A 17 28.15 1.75 -4.52
C LYS A 17 27.27 1.93 -3.30
N ASP A 18 26.03 2.39 -3.49
CA ASP A 18 25.10 2.61 -2.37
C ASP A 18 24.70 1.30 -1.69
N ARG A 19 24.49 0.22 -2.45
CA ARG A 19 24.24 -1.12 -1.89
C ARG A 19 25.36 -1.66 -1.01
N LYS A 20 26.63 -1.31 -1.29
CA LYS A 20 27.78 -1.78 -0.49
C LYS A 20 27.88 -1.09 0.87
N ARG A 21 27.16 0.03 1.07
CA ARG A 21 27.18 0.76 2.35
C ARG A 21 26.33 0.09 3.44
N ASP A 22 25.58 -0.96 3.10
CA ASP A 22 24.81 -1.86 3.98
C ASP A 22 23.93 -1.19 5.04
N ASN A 23 23.57 0.07 4.79
CA ASN A 23 22.60 0.82 5.57
C ASN A 23 21.39 1.10 4.67
N LEU A 24 20.19 1.12 5.28
CA LEU A 24 19.05 1.82 4.70
C LEU A 24 19.55 3.17 4.20
N SER A 25 19.14 3.54 2.98
CA SER A 25 19.44 4.88 2.49
C SER A 25 18.94 5.91 3.50
N ALA A 26 19.47 7.14 3.49
CA ALA A 26 18.91 8.23 4.30
C ALA A 26 17.41 8.48 4.05
N PHE A 27 16.84 7.83 3.03
CA PHE A 27 15.48 7.95 2.56
C PHE A 27 14.58 6.78 2.96
N GLY A 28 15.15 5.62 3.35
CA GLY A 28 14.37 4.46 3.78
C GLY A 28 13.82 4.66 5.19
N PHE A 29 12.57 4.28 5.42
CA PHE A 29 11.94 4.43 6.72
C PHE A 29 12.65 3.58 7.79
N ASN A 30 13.06 4.23 8.88
CA ASN A 30 13.66 3.56 10.03
C ASN A 30 12.57 2.91 10.90
N GLU A 31 12.64 1.58 11.04
CA GLU A 31 11.67 0.79 11.81
C GLU A 31 11.58 1.16 13.29
N GLU A 32 12.62 1.79 13.87
CA GLU A 32 12.59 2.26 15.25
C GLU A 32 11.53 3.36 15.47
N ASN A 33 11.14 4.06 14.41
CA ASN A 33 10.14 5.13 14.44
C ASN A 33 8.72 4.63 14.10
N VAL A 34 8.51 3.32 14.09
CA VAL A 34 7.21 2.75 13.76
C VAL A 34 6.14 3.13 14.80
N LEU A 35 4.92 3.40 14.33
CA LEU A 35 3.79 3.71 15.19
C LEU A 35 2.68 2.68 15.00
N ARG A 36 2.10 2.18 16.09
CA ARG A 36 0.92 1.32 16.11
C ARG A 36 -0.17 1.92 17.00
N ARG A 37 -1.42 1.43 16.85
CA ARG A 37 -2.52 1.80 17.76
C ARG A 37 -2.18 1.40 19.19
N ASP A 38 -1.59 0.21 19.34
CA ASP A 38 -1.02 -0.31 20.57
C ASP A 38 0.45 -0.67 20.31
N ASN A 39 1.36 0.17 20.82
CA ASN A 39 2.82 -0.01 20.70
C ASN A 39 3.37 -1.12 21.62
N GLU A 40 2.62 -1.53 22.65
CA GLU A 40 3.03 -2.61 23.53
C GLU A 40 2.74 -3.98 22.89
N ARG A 41 1.77 -4.03 21.99
CA ARG A 41 1.43 -5.22 21.19
C ARG A 41 2.28 -5.29 19.91
N ASP A 42 2.59 -6.52 19.48
CA ASP A 42 3.28 -6.80 18.21
C ASP A 42 4.70 -6.21 18.09
N LYS A 43 5.43 -6.13 19.21
CA LYS A 43 6.82 -5.67 19.23
C LYS A 43 7.68 -6.44 18.21
N ALA A 44 8.50 -5.69 17.48
CA ALA A 44 9.43 -6.24 16.50
C ALA A 44 10.43 -7.19 17.19
N THR A 45 10.85 -8.22 16.45
CA THR A 45 11.90 -9.14 16.87
C THR A 45 12.96 -9.24 15.77
N ALA A 46 14.11 -9.82 16.09
CA ALA A 46 15.19 -9.99 15.12
C ALA A 46 14.79 -10.75 13.84
N ILE A 47 13.77 -11.61 13.90
CA ILE A 47 13.29 -12.39 12.76
C ILE A 47 11.98 -11.89 12.17
N ARG A 48 11.24 -11.08 12.92
CA ARG A 48 9.96 -10.49 12.50
C ARG A 48 9.98 -9.01 12.83
N THR A 49 10.50 -8.24 11.89
CA THR A 49 10.46 -6.78 11.88
C THR A 49 9.02 -6.27 11.95
N ALA A 50 8.85 -4.98 12.21
CA ALA A 50 7.52 -4.40 12.32
C ALA A 50 6.70 -4.59 11.03
N PHE A 51 7.33 -4.44 9.87
CA PHE A 51 6.65 -4.55 8.58
C PHE A 51 6.50 -6.00 8.10
N ILE A 52 7.41 -6.92 8.44
CA ILE A 52 7.17 -8.37 8.24
C ILE A 52 5.92 -8.81 9.01
N ARG A 53 5.71 -8.32 10.24
CA ARG A 53 4.47 -8.61 10.98
C ARG A 53 3.23 -8.07 10.30
N ASP A 54 3.31 -6.89 9.69
CA ASP A 54 2.18 -6.33 8.94
C ASP A 54 1.87 -7.18 7.72
N THR A 55 2.88 -7.59 6.96
CA THR A 55 2.77 -8.53 5.84
C THR A 55 2.12 -9.84 6.27
N ASP A 56 2.60 -10.46 7.36
CA ASP A 56 2.02 -11.69 7.92
C ASP A 56 0.52 -11.49 8.24
N LYS A 57 0.16 -10.40 8.92
CA LYS A 57 -1.23 -10.10 9.27
C LYS A 57 -2.13 -9.87 8.03
N ILE A 58 -1.61 -9.17 7.02
CA ILE A 58 -2.31 -8.87 5.78
C ILE A 58 -2.58 -10.17 4.99
N ILE A 59 -1.57 -11.03 4.82
CA ILE A 59 -1.73 -12.30 4.10
C ILE A 59 -2.72 -13.23 4.80
N HIS A 60 -2.75 -13.23 6.13
CA HIS A 60 -3.68 -14.05 6.91
C HIS A 60 -5.07 -13.39 7.08
N CYS A 61 -5.30 -12.21 6.50
CA CYS A 61 -6.62 -11.60 6.49
C CYS A 61 -7.58 -12.43 5.64
N PRO A 62 -8.78 -12.79 6.13
CA PRO A 62 -9.77 -13.50 5.31
C PRO A 62 -10.15 -12.76 4.02
N TYR A 63 -9.99 -11.44 3.98
CA TYR A 63 -10.26 -10.63 2.78
C TYR A 63 -9.12 -10.70 1.76
N PHE A 64 -7.89 -11.01 2.18
CA PHE A 64 -6.77 -11.26 1.26
C PHE A 64 -7.04 -12.49 0.39
N ASN A 65 -7.60 -13.56 0.96
CA ASN A 65 -8.00 -14.75 0.20
C ASN A 65 -9.06 -14.44 -0.86
N ARG A 66 -9.90 -13.43 -0.65
CA ARG A 66 -10.91 -13.00 -1.64
C ARG A 66 -10.28 -12.38 -2.89
N TYR A 67 -8.98 -12.06 -2.89
CA TYR A 67 -8.27 -11.71 -4.11
C TYR A 67 -8.21 -12.85 -5.12
N ALA A 68 -8.25 -14.10 -4.68
CA ALA A 68 -8.33 -15.25 -5.58
C ALA A 68 -9.66 -15.24 -6.37
N ASP A 69 -10.75 -14.79 -5.75
CA ASP A 69 -12.09 -14.81 -6.33
C ASP A 69 -12.52 -13.47 -6.98
N LYS A 70 -11.62 -12.47 -7.03
CA LYS A 70 -11.90 -11.15 -7.63
C LYS A 70 -11.14 -10.99 -8.94
N THR A 71 -11.89 -10.75 -10.02
CA THR A 71 -11.34 -10.40 -11.34
C THR A 71 -10.85 -8.95 -11.37
N GLN A 72 -9.84 -8.69 -12.19
CA GLN A 72 -9.28 -7.39 -12.52
C GLN A 72 -9.55 -7.09 -13.99
N VAL A 73 -10.31 -6.02 -14.24
CA VAL A 73 -10.57 -5.32 -15.53
C VAL A 73 -11.19 -6.17 -16.67
N PHE A 74 -10.87 -7.45 -16.84
CA PHE A 74 -11.37 -8.32 -17.90
C PHE A 74 -12.16 -9.48 -17.32
N SER A 75 -13.38 -9.21 -16.85
CA SER A 75 -14.35 -10.29 -16.66
C SER A 75 -14.66 -10.88 -18.05
N PHE A 76 -14.53 -12.20 -18.22
CA PHE A 76 -14.93 -12.95 -19.43
C PHE A 76 -13.99 -12.90 -20.66
N TYR A 77 -12.66 -12.88 -20.50
CA TYR A 77 -11.74 -13.15 -21.62
C TYR A 77 -11.12 -14.55 -21.55
N LYS A 78 -10.78 -15.14 -22.71
CA LYS A 78 -10.28 -16.53 -22.86
C LYS A 78 -9.00 -16.90 -22.07
N ASN A 79 -8.37 -15.95 -21.37
CA ASN A 79 -7.18 -16.13 -20.55
C ASN A 79 -7.41 -15.54 -19.15
N ASP A 80 -8.25 -16.20 -18.35
CA ASP A 80 -8.64 -15.79 -17.00
C ASP A 80 -7.46 -15.80 -16.01
N ASP A 81 -6.42 -16.59 -16.32
CA ASP A 81 -5.20 -16.76 -15.51
C ASP A 81 -4.40 -15.45 -15.30
N ILE A 82 -4.62 -14.40 -16.11
CA ILE A 82 -3.92 -13.10 -16.00
C ILE A 82 -4.76 -12.07 -15.20
N THR A 83 -5.98 -12.42 -14.80
CA THR A 83 -6.97 -11.45 -14.30
C THR A 83 -7.25 -11.55 -12.80
N HIS A 84 -6.66 -12.50 -12.08
CA HIS A 84 -6.88 -12.59 -10.63
C HIS A 84 -6.12 -11.48 -9.89
N ARG A 85 -6.84 -10.71 -9.07
CA ARG A 85 -6.26 -9.60 -8.29
C ARG A 85 -5.09 -10.03 -7.40
N ILE A 86 -5.06 -11.30 -6.99
CA ILE A 86 -3.94 -11.85 -6.22
C ILE A 86 -2.62 -11.80 -7.01
N LEU A 87 -2.64 -12.11 -8.32
CA LEU A 87 -1.44 -12.07 -9.16
C LEU A 87 -0.97 -10.62 -9.36
N HIS A 88 -1.90 -9.69 -9.53
CA HIS A 88 -1.59 -8.27 -9.61
C HIS A 88 -0.90 -7.75 -8.37
N VAL A 89 -1.49 -8.00 -7.19
CA VAL A 89 -0.92 -7.60 -5.91
C VAL A 89 0.50 -8.19 -5.71
N GLN A 90 0.71 -9.44 -6.11
CA GLN A 90 2.04 -10.07 -6.07
C GLN A 90 3.03 -9.44 -7.07
N LEU A 91 2.59 -9.12 -8.30
CA LEU A 91 3.41 -8.45 -9.30
C LEU A 91 3.78 -7.02 -8.88
N VAL A 92 2.82 -6.26 -8.33
CA VAL A 92 3.05 -4.92 -7.77
C VAL A 92 4.09 -5.01 -6.65
N SER A 93 3.92 -5.92 -5.68
CA SER A 93 4.90 -6.14 -4.61
C SER A 93 6.28 -6.45 -5.18
N ARG A 94 6.38 -7.33 -6.19
CA ARG A 94 7.67 -7.70 -6.78
C ARG A 94 8.37 -6.54 -7.50
N ILE A 95 7.61 -5.77 -8.29
CA ILE A 95 8.14 -4.62 -9.03
C ILE A 95 8.54 -3.52 -8.06
N ALA A 96 7.65 -3.16 -7.12
CA ALA A 96 7.89 -2.11 -6.13
C ALA A 96 9.13 -2.42 -5.28
N ARG A 97 9.30 -3.65 -4.79
CA ARG A 97 10.51 -4.05 -4.05
C ARG A 97 11.77 -4.04 -4.91
N THR A 98 11.65 -4.28 -6.21
CA THR A 98 12.80 -4.18 -7.13
C THR A 98 13.26 -2.74 -7.27
N ILE A 99 12.31 -1.80 -7.38
CA ILE A 99 12.55 -0.36 -7.39
C ILE A 99 13.12 0.09 -6.03
N GLY A 100 12.45 -0.24 -4.92
CA GLY A 100 12.89 0.07 -3.56
C GLY A 100 14.30 -0.44 -3.26
N LYS A 101 14.67 -1.62 -3.76
CA LYS A 101 16.02 -2.18 -3.59
C LYS A 101 17.08 -1.45 -4.42
N ALA A 102 16.71 -0.82 -5.54
CA ALA A 102 17.61 0.06 -6.28
C ALA A 102 17.82 1.39 -5.54
N LEU A 103 16.79 1.87 -4.83
CA LEU A 103 16.79 3.14 -4.10
C LEU A 103 17.25 3.02 -2.63
N GLY A 104 17.37 1.81 -2.09
CA GLY A 104 17.73 1.59 -0.68
C GLY A 104 16.61 1.92 0.31
N LEU A 105 15.35 1.66 -0.07
CA LEU A 105 14.15 1.85 0.74
C LEU A 105 13.81 0.59 1.56
N ASN A 106 12.90 0.72 2.52
CA ASN A 106 12.46 -0.41 3.35
C ASN A 106 11.57 -1.37 2.54
N LEU A 107 12.13 -2.53 2.18
CA LEU A 107 11.46 -3.50 1.30
C LEU A 107 10.28 -4.22 1.96
N ASP A 108 10.29 -4.32 3.30
CA ASP A 108 9.23 -5.00 4.04
C ASP A 108 8.01 -4.08 4.18
N LEU A 109 8.22 -2.76 4.34
CA LEU A 109 7.16 -1.75 4.29
C LEU A 109 6.52 -1.70 2.89
N ILE A 110 7.34 -1.66 1.83
CA ILE A 110 6.85 -1.73 0.44
C ILE A 110 5.98 -2.98 0.22
N GLU A 111 6.45 -4.13 0.71
CA GLU A 111 5.70 -5.38 0.60
C GLU A 111 4.36 -5.29 1.34
N ALA A 112 4.34 -4.81 2.58
CA ALA A 112 3.13 -4.69 3.36
C ALA A 112 2.10 -3.75 2.69
N ILE A 113 2.54 -2.60 2.18
CA ILE A 113 1.69 -1.64 1.44
C ILE A 113 1.15 -2.31 0.18
N ALA A 114 2.02 -2.89 -0.65
CA ALA A 114 1.64 -3.51 -1.90
C ALA A 114 0.66 -4.68 -1.69
N LEU A 115 0.80 -5.48 -0.63
CA LEU A 115 -0.13 -6.58 -0.35
C LEU A 115 -1.49 -6.08 0.18
N GLY A 116 -1.50 -4.98 0.91
CA GLY A 116 -2.68 -4.43 1.56
C GLY A 116 -3.49 -3.43 0.72
N HIS A 117 -2.91 -2.81 -0.31
CA HIS A 117 -3.49 -1.65 -1.00
C HIS A 117 -4.90 -1.90 -1.53
N ASP A 118 -5.14 -3.10 -2.03
CA ASP A 118 -6.31 -3.46 -2.83
C ASP A 118 -7.40 -4.23 -2.06
N ILE A 119 -7.21 -4.46 -0.75
CA ILE A 119 -8.03 -5.38 0.06
C ILE A 119 -9.49 -4.94 0.10
N GLY A 120 -9.71 -3.63 0.14
CA GLY A 120 -11.00 -2.96 0.22
C GLY A 120 -11.76 -2.92 -1.10
N HIS A 121 -11.16 -3.39 -2.21
CA HIS A 121 -11.76 -3.24 -3.52
C HIS A 121 -13.09 -4.00 -3.65
N THR A 122 -14.08 -3.35 -4.25
CA THR A 122 -15.38 -3.91 -4.60
C THR A 122 -15.28 -4.98 -5.69
N PRO A 123 -16.29 -5.87 -5.82
CA PRO A 123 -16.49 -6.65 -7.05
C PRO A 123 -16.61 -5.71 -8.27
N PHE A 124 -16.29 -6.21 -9.46
CA PHE A 124 -16.43 -5.50 -10.74
C PHE A 124 -15.57 -4.24 -10.94
N GLY A 125 -14.45 -4.11 -10.21
CA GLY A 125 -13.51 -3.02 -10.49
C GLY A 125 -14.12 -1.63 -10.22
N HIS A 126 -13.63 -0.62 -10.92
CA HIS A 126 -14.03 0.78 -10.70
C HIS A 126 -15.53 1.01 -10.90
N GLU A 127 -16.19 0.24 -11.76
CA GLU A 127 -17.64 0.31 -11.93
C GLU A 127 -18.36 -0.04 -10.63
N GLY A 128 -17.99 -1.14 -9.99
CA GLY A 128 -18.57 -1.54 -8.70
C GLY A 128 -18.24 -0.55 -7.58
N GLU A 129 -17.07 0.11 -7.63
CA GLU A 129 -16.74 1.22 -6.73
C GLU A 129 -17.67 2.42 -6.93
N ASN A 130 -17.90 2.85 -8.17
CA ASN A 130 -18.76 3.99 -8.49
C ASN A 130 -20.21 3.75 -8.02
N PHE A 131 -20.78 2.57 -8.33
CA PHE A 131 -22.13 2.23 -7.88
C PHE A 131 -22.23 2.18 -6.34
N LEU A 132 -21.22 1.64 -5.66
CA LEU A 132 -21.24 1.57 -4.20
C LEU A 132 -21.10 2.96 -3.56
N ASP A 133 -20.29 3.85 -4.13
CA ASP A 133 -20.12 5.23 -3.69
C ASP A 133 -21.43 6.03 -3.81
N GLU A 134 -22.12 5.96 -4.96
CA GLU A 134 -23.42 6.62 -5.14
C GLU A 134 -24.49 6.13 -4.15
N LEU A 135 -24.56 4.82 -3.95
CA LEU A 135 -25.49 4.22 -3.00
C LEU A 135 -25.14 4.59 -1.55
N LEU A 136 -23.87 4.55 -1.18
CA LEU A 136 -23.43 4.91 0.17
C LEU A 136 -23.71 6.39 0.45
N PHE A 137 -23.41 7.26 -0.50
CA PHE A 137 -23.59 8.70 -0.36
C PHE A 137 -25.07 9.07 -0.23
N SER A 138 -25.94 8.51 -1.06
CA SER A 138 -27.38 8.76 -1.00
C SER A 138 -28.04 8.34 0.33
N HIS A 139 -27.49 7.34 1.02
CA HIS A 139 -28.05 6.84 2.29
C HIS A 139 -27.39 7.43 3.54
N THR A 140 -26.12 7.84 3.46
CA THR A 140 -25.32 8.19 4.64
C THR A 140 -24.63 9.55 4.56
N GLY A 141 -24.57 10.16 3.37
CA GLY A 141 -23.77 11.36 3.11
C GLY A 141 -22.26 11.12 3.12
N ARG A 142 -21.81 9.86 3.11
CA ARG A 142 -20.38 9.48 3.10
C ARG A 142 -20.00 8.84 1.76
N HIS A 143 -18.75 9.06 1.36
CA HIS A 143 -18.17 8.52 0.14
C HIS A 143 -17.49 7.17 0.35
N PHE A 144 -17.38 6.41 -0.74
CA PHE A 144 -16.64 5.15 -0.81
C PHE A 144 -15.44 5.29 -1.76
N SER A 145 -14.29 4.75 -1.34
CA SER A 145 -13.14 4.48 -2.19
C SER A 145 -12.41 3.23 -1.70
N HIS A 146 -11.90 2.41 -2.62
CA HIS A 146 -11.33 1.11 -2.26
C HIS A 146 -10.12 1.23 -1.31
N ASN A 147 -9.24 2.20 -1.53
CA ASN A 147 -8.05 2.43 -0.72
C ASN A 147 -8.38 2.77 0.74
N ILE A 148 -9.38 3.64 0.97
CA ILE A 148 -9.87 3.98 2.31
C ILE A 148 -10.59 2.79 2.93
N GLN A 149 -11.31 2.01 2.12
CA GLN A 149 -11.91 0.77 2.58
C GLN A 149 -10.84 -0.28 2.95
N SER A 150 -9.68 -0.35 2.28
CA SER A 150 -8.55 -1.22 2.65
C SER A 150 -8.03 -0.88 4.05
N VAL A 151 -7.84 0.42 4.35
CA VAL A 151 -7.51 0.91 5.69
C VAL A 151 -8.56 0.48 6.71
N ARG A 152 -9.85 0.70 6.40
CA ARG A 152 -10.95 0.31 7.29
C ARG A 152 -10.99 -1.19 7.57
N VAL A 153 -10.69 -2.03 6.57
CA VAL A 153 -10.62 -3.49 6.76
C VAL A 153 -9.52 -3.86 7.76
N LEU A 154 -8.33 -3.27 7.62
CA LEU A 154 -7.14 -3.62 8.39
C LEU A 154 -7.02 -2.93 9.77
N ASP A 155 -7.73 -1.81 9.98
CA ASP A 155 -7.70 -1.05 11.24
C ASP A 155 -8.98 -1.22 12.07
N LYS A 156 -10.16 -1.31 11.44
CA LYS A 156 -11.45 -1.31 12.15
C LYS A 156 -12.18 -2.65 12.09
N ILE A 157 -12.29 -3.28 10.93
CA ILE A 157 -13.05 -4.54 10.77
C ILE A 157 -12.25 -5.71 11.36
N PHE A 158 -10.99 -5.81 10.99
CA PHE A 158 -10.02 -6.69 11.62
C PHE A 158 -8.97 -5.80 12.27
N PRO A 159 -9.07 -5.50 13.57
CA PRO A 159 -8.12 -4.64 14.28
C PRO A 159 -6.79 -5.37 14.48
N TYR A 160 -6.07 -5.58 13.38
CA TYR A 160 -4.80 -6.30 13.33
C TYR A 160 -3.65 -5.47 13.88
N ASN A 161 -3.89 -4.23 14.32
CA ASN A 161 -2.88 -3.35 14.86
C ASN A 161 -1.74 -3.14 13.84
N ILE A 162 -2.07 -2.89 12.57
CA ILE A 162 -1.12 -2.59 11.49
C ILE A 162 -0.42 -1.25 11.79
N THR A 163 0.83 -1.10 11.33
CA THR A 163 1.58 0.13 11.56
C THR A 163 0.94 1.31 10.81
N LEU A 164 1.13 2.51 11.36
CA LEU A 164 0.65 3.75 10.75
C LEU A 164 1.23 3.94 9.35
N GLN A 165 2.52 3.63 9.18
CA GLN A 165 3.23 3.75 7.92
C GLN A 165 2.61 2.86 6.84
N THR A 166 2.34 1.59 7.15
CA THR A 166 1.65 0.68 6.23
C THR A 166 0.25 1.18 5.91
N LEU A 167 -0.55 1.60 6.91
CA LEU A 167 -1.92 2.09 6.67
C LEU A 167 -1.93 3.38 5.84
N ASN A 168 -0.99 4.29 6.08
CA ASN A 168 -0.86 5.53 5.33
C ASN A 168 -0.44 5.27 3.87
N GLY A 169 0.54 4.39 3.64
CA GLY A 169 0.91 3.97 2.28
C GLY A 169 -0.27 3.32 1.54
N ILE A 170 -1.03 2.45 2.21
CA ILE A 170 -2.27 1.87 1.68
C ILE A 170 -3.31 2.94 1.36
N ALA A 171 -3.49 3.94 2.22
CA ALA A 171 -4.44 5.01 1.97
C ALA A 171 -4.04 5.85 0.75
N ALA A 172 -2.75 6.13 0.59
CA ALA A 172 -2.25 7.12 -0.36
C ALA A 172 -1.74 6.53 -1.68
N HIS A 173 -1.91 5.22 -1.92
CA HIS A 173 -1.44 4.55 -3.13
C HIS A 173 -2.21 4.97 -4.40
N ASP A 174 -3.43 5.50 -4.24
CA ASP A 174 -4.29 5.94 -5.34
C ASP A 174 -3.97 7.39 -5.73
N GLY A 175 -2.99 7.55 -6.60
CA GLY A 175 -2.55 8.84 -7.09
C GLY A 175 -1.65 8.72 -8.31
N GLU A 176 -2.23 8.90 -9.50
CA GLU A 176 -1.47 9.21 -10.72
C GLU A 176 -0.95 10.66 -10.63
N MET A 177 0.02 10.88 -9.74
CA MET A 177 0.71 12.16 -9.65
C MET A 177 2.00 12.08 -10.46
N GLU A 178 1.97 12.60 -11.69
CA GLU A 178 3.18 12.84 -12.47
C GLU A 178 3.95 14.01 -11.85
N LEU A 179 4.83 13.70 -10.91
CA LEU A 179 5.71 14.67 -10.27
C LEU A 179 7.14 14.45 -10.76
N SER A 180 7.83 15.54 -11.11
CA SER A 180 9.26 15.48 -11.40
C SER A 180 10.10 15.17 -10.15
N GLU A 181 9.57 15.48 -8.97
CA GLU A 181 10.16 15.19 -7.67
C GLU A 181 9.05 14.84 -6.67
N TYR A 182 9.28 13.80 -5.85
CA TYR A 182 8.32 13.33 -4.88
C TYR A 182 8.78 13.66 -3.45
N HIS A 183 7.92 14.33 -2.68
CA HIS A 183 8.19 14.72 -1.29
C HIS A 183 7.14 14.08 -0.36
N PRO A 184 7.54 13.17 0.56
CA PRO A 184 6.60 12.60 1.51
C PRO A 184 6.11 13.67 2.48
N LYS A 185 4.88 13.49 2.98
CA LYS A 185 4.31 14.36 4.01
C LYS A 185 4.31 13.62 5.35
N PRO A 186 5.24 13.94 6.28
CA PRO A 186 5.34 13.26 7.56
C PRO A 186 4.01 13.22 8.31
N LEU A 187 3.78 12.10 9.00
CA LEU A 187 2.57 11.84 9.76
C LEU A 187 2.97 11.23 11.11
N ASP A 188 2.79 11.99 12.17
CA ASP A 188 3.38 11.67 13.47
C ASP A 188 2.38 11.03 14.44
N SER A 189 1.10 10.95 14.07
CA SER A 189 0.09 10.35 14.93
C SER A 189 -1.09 9.73 14.19
N PHE A 190 -1.69 8.74 14.84
CA PHE A 190 -2.95 8.16 14.43
C PHE A 190 -4.13 9.15 14.50
N ALA A 191 -4.06 10.18 15.35
CA ALA A 191 -5.11 11.20 15.42
C ALA A 191 -5.16 12.02 14.13
N GLU A 192 -4.00 12.44 13.62
CA GLU A 192 -3.90 13.12 12.32
C GLU A 192 -4.33 12.21 11.17
N PHE A 193 -3.92 10.94 11.21
CA PHE A 193 -4.33 9.96 10.22
C PHE A 193 -5.86 9.77 10.20
N ASP A 194 -6.48 9.61 11.37
CA ASP A 194 -7.92 9.44 11.49
C ASP A 194 -8.68 10.66 10.96
N MET A 195 -8.18 11.87 11.21
CA MET A 195 -8.76 13.09 10.62
C MET A 195 -8.66 13.09 9.09
N GLN A 196 -7.54 12.65 8.52
CA GLN A 196 -7.38 12.53 7.06
C GLN A 196 -8.35 11.50 6.47
N ILE A 197 -8.47 10.33 7.10
CA ILE A 197 -9.37 9.27 6.66
C ILE A 197 -10.85 9.71 6.74
N GLU A 198 -11.25 10.37 7.84
CA GLU A 198 -12.61 10.91 7.96
C GLU A 198 -12.87 12.02 6.93
N ALA A 199 -11.89 12.87 6.63
CA ALA A 199 -12.02 13.87 5.57
C ALA A 199 -12.22 13.25 4.17
N CYS A 200 -11.63 12.08 3.91
CA CYS A 200 -11.87 11.32 2.68
C CYS A 200 -13.30 10.73 2.62
N PHE A 201 -13.82 10.23 3.75
CA PHE A 201 -15.22 9.80 3.81
C PHE A 201 -16.21 10.95 3.61
N ALA A 202 -15.85 12.18 4.02
CA ALA A 202 -16.70 13.35 3.87
C ALA A 202 -16.67 13.96 2.45
N ASP A 203 -15.51 13.93 1.77
CA ASP A 203 -15.35 14.42 0.40
C ASP A 203 -14.33 13.57 -0.36
N LYS A 204 -14.82 12.87 -1.39
CA LYS A 204 -14.02 11.97 -2.25
C LYS A 204 -12.83 12.68 -2.91
N LYS A 205 -12.89 14.01 -3.10
CA LYS A 205 -11.77 14.78 -3.66
C LYS A 205 -10.53 14.76 -2.76
N ASN A 206 -10.68 14.48 -1.48
CA ASN A 206 -9.55 14.41 -0.55
C ASN A 206 -8.72 13.15 -0.73
N VAL A 207 -9.29 12.08 -1.30
CA VAL A 207 -8.57 10.84 -1.61
C VAL A 207 -7.38 11.10 -2.54
N ARG A 208 -7.60 11.86 -3.62
CA ARG A 208 -6.56 12.24 -4.60
C ARG A 208 -5.52 13.23 -4.08
N LYS A 209 -5.70 13.76 -2.87
CA LYS A 209 -4.77 14.70 -2.22
C LYS A 209 -3.92 14.02 -1.16
N LEU A 210 -4.13 12.72 -0.92
CA LEU A 210 -3.30 11.97 0.00
C LEU A 210 -1.88 11.90 -0.53
N VAL A 211 -0.92 12.19 0.34
CA VAL A 211 0.50 12.08 0.06
C VAL A 211 1.06 11.09 1.09
N PRO A 212 1.71 10.01 0.66
CA PRO A 212 2.34 9.09 1.61
C PRO A 212 3.34 9.80 2.53
N ALA A 213 3.47 9.29 3.74
CA ALA A 213 4.37 9.79 4.77
C ALA A 213 5.80 9.27 4.62
N THR A 214 6.00 8.32 3.71
CA THR A 214 7.24 7.61 3.45
C THR A 214 7.53 7.59 1.95
N LEU A 215 8.74 7.14 1.56
CA LEU A 215 9.12 7.01 0.16
C LEU A 215 8.87 5.60 -0.39
N GLU A 216 8.61 4.64 0.49
CA GLU A 216 8.10 3.29 0.25
C GLU A 216 6.69 3.28 -0.33
#